data_AF-A0A660Q1S8-F1
#
_entry.id   AF-A0A660Q1S8-F1
#
_cell.length_a   1.000
_cell.length_b   1.000
_cell.length_c   1.000
_cell.angle_alpha   90.00
_cell.angle_beta   90.00
_cell.angle_gamma   90.00
#
_symmetry.space_group_name_H-M   'P 1'
#
loop_
_entity.id
_entity.type
_entity.pdbx_description
1 polymer ?
#
loop_
_entity_poly.entity_id
_entity_poly.type
_entity_poly.pdbx_seq_one_letter_code
_entity_poly.pdbx_strand_id
1 'polypeptide(L)'
;TRCAEGTSDSYYTIKNGTSLSTPLIGGACALLLSANPSLTPFQLRQSIIETADNADTPDNTYGWGIPNILDAFNWGANFTADTTIGWETLEVDFQDSSSVAVSSWKWYFGDGDSSDVQNPTHTYNSAGSYDVTLITESTEGTLMRLKEGFITILADTLSFAATSAVVGDTAVMSVNLTNTQELENIIIPINYGVHPDFRLVKFELGSRTSTFDSIDELFHDTLTGEIVIELKADILSKASPLQPGAGEIAQLYFEAALDPVLGGSMEVDTGVISGYDFALSNSFVSYAPYVFSGEVMIDMNLRGDADNSGNYNILDISYIVNYLYRGGPEPINLRAADADSSGAINILDVTYLINYLYRGGPPPAE
;
A
#
# COMPACT_ATOMS: atom_id res chain seq x y z
N THR A 1 12.79 -16.42 -45.44
CA THR A 1 12.13 -16.38 -44.12
C THR A 1 11.94 -17.78 -43.58
N ARG A 2 12.19 -18.01 -42.28
CA ARG A 2 11.77 -19.25 -41.59
C ARG A 2 10.33 -19.04 -41.13
N CYS A 3 9.40 -19.82 -41.67
CA CYS A 3 7.99 -19.77 -41.26
C CYS A 3 7.63 -21.09 -40.59
N ALA A 4 6.88 -21.04 -39.49
CA ALA A 4 6.28 -22.24 -38.91
C ALA A 4 5.38 -22.92 -39.94
N GLU A 5 5.35 -24.25 -39.97
CA GLU A 5 4.36 -24.96 -40.77
C GLU A 5 2.96 -24.71 -40.21
N GLY A 6 1.95 -24.61 -41.08
CA GLY A 6 0.56 -24.37 -40.65
C GLY A 6 -0.06 -25.47 -39.78
N THR A 7 0.72 -26.50 -39.44
CA THR A 7 0.35 -27.65 -38.61
C THR A 7 1.32 -27.88 -37.45
N SER A 8 2.37 -27.08 -37.27
CA SER A 8 3.36 -27.25 -36.20
C SER A 8 4.19 -25.98 -35.93
N ASP A 9 4.23 -25.54 -34.67
CA ASP A 9 5.11 -24.47 -34.18
C ASP A 9 6.55 -24.94 -33.92
N SER A 10 6.79 -26.25 -34.03
CA SER A 10 8.08 -26.90 -33.73
C SER A 10 8.92 -27.14 -34.99
N TYR A 11 8.32 -27.03 -36.18
CA TYR A 11 8.97 -27.24 -37.47
C TYR A 11 8.90 -25.97 -38.33
N TYR A 12 10.06 -25.47 -38.72
CA TYR A 12 10.20 -24.29 -39.56
C TYR A 12 10.62 -24.69 -40.96
N THR A 13 9.88 -24.22 -41.97
CA THR A 13 10.27 -24.36 -43.38
C THR A 13 10.97 -23.08 -43.85
N ILE A 14 12.06 -23.23 -44.61
CA ILE A 14 12.78 -22.11 -45.21
C ILE A 14 12.15 -21.84 -46.57
N LYS A 15 11.49 -20.69 -46.72
CA LYS A 15 10.99 -20.22 -48.01
C LYS A 15 11.68 -18.93 -48.44
N ASN A 16 12.03 -18.87 -49.73
CA ASN A 16 12.64 -17.72 -50.38
C ASN A 16 11.57 -16.90 -51.11
N GLY A 17 11.63 -15.57 -51.01
CA GLY A 17 10.73 -14.64 -51.72
C GLY A 17 10.38 -13.41 -50.89
N THR A 18 10.32 -12.24 -51.53
CA THR A 18 9.99 -10.94 -50.92
C THR A 18 8.55 -10.88 -50.39
N SER A 19 7.64 -11.70 -50.91
CA SER A 19 6.24 -11.74 -50.47
C SER A 19 6.04 -12.30 -49.05
N LEU A 20 7.03 -13.01 -48.49
CA LEU A 20 6.96 -13.60 -47.14
C LEU A 20 7.66 -12.74 -46.07
N SER A 21 8.47 -11.76 -46.45
CA SER A 21 9.06 -10.79 -45.51
C SER A 21 8.09 -9.65 -45.20
N THR A 22 7.22 -9.27 -46.14
CA THR A 22 6.25 -8.18 -45.97
C THR A 22 5.33 -8.32 -44.75
N PRO A 23 4.63 -9.45 -44.51
CA PRO A 23 3.78 -9.57 -43.32
C PRO A 23 4.58 -9.60 -42.01
N LEU A 24 5.79 -10.16 -42.02
CA LEU A 24 6.68 -10.18 -40.84
C LEU A 24 7.15 -8.77 -40.47
N ILE A 25 7.61 -8.00 -41.45
CA ILE A 25 8.00 -6.60 -41.25
C ILE A 25 6.78 -5.75 -40.87
N GLY A 26 5.61 -6.00 -41.47
CA GLY A 26 4.36 -5.32 -41.09
C GLY A 26 4.00 -5.55 -39.62
N GLY A 27 4.10 -6.78 -39.13
CA GLY A 27 3.88 -7.11 -37.72
C GLY A 27 4.92 -6.48 -36.79
N ALA A 28 6.20 -6.52 -37.17
CA ALA A 28 7.27 -5.85 -36.43
C ALA A 28 7.05 -4.33 -36.33
N CYS A 29 6.70 -3.69 -37.45
CA CYS A 29 6.33 -2.28 -37.48
C CYS A 29 5.16 -1.96 -36.55
N ALA A 30 4.14 -2.82 -36.50
CA ALA A 30 3.00 -2.63 -35.61
C ALA A 30 3.39 -2.70 -34.13
N LEU A 31 4.25 -3.66 -33.75
CA LEU A 31 4.77 -3.77 -32.38
C LEU A 31 5.61 -2.55 -31.99
N LEU A 32 6.54 -2.15 -32.84
CA LEU A 32 7.39 -0.97 -32.60
C LEU A 32 6.55 0.31 -32.50
N LEU A 33 5.53 0.46 -33.35
CA LEU A 33 4.63 1.62 -33.29
C LEU A 33 3.71 1.58 -32.07
N SER A 34 3.29 0.41 -31.59
CA SER A 34 2.53 0.31 -30.34
C SER A 34 3.37 0.72 -29.12
N ALA A 35 4.68 0.47 -29.16
CA ALA A 35 5.60 0.81 -28.09
C ALA A 35 6.09 2.26 -28.15
N ASN A 36 6.22 2.81 -29.35
CA ASN A 36 6.53 4.22 -29.55
C ASN A 36 5.63 4.83 -30.64
N PRO A 37 4.41 5.28 -30.28
CA PRO A 37 3.44 5.82 -31.23
C PRO A 37 3.88 7.12 -31.91
N SER A 38 4.93 7.77 -31.39
CA SER A 38 5.45 9.03 -31.93
C SER A 38 6.35 8.85 -33.15
N LEU A 39 6.84 7.62 -33.41
CA LEU A 39 7.74 7.36 -34.53
C LEU A 39 7.04 7.58 -35.88
N THR A 40 7.65 8.40 -36.72
CA THR A 40 7.21 8.53 -38.11
C THR A 40 7.49 7.26 -38.91
N PRO A 41 6.79 7.01 -40.03
CA PRO A 41 7.10 5.86 -40.90
C PRO A 41 8.56 5.82 -41.38
N PHE A 42 9.20 6.98 -41.52
CA PHE A 42 10.61 7.08 -41.87
C PHE A 42 11.50 6.62 -40.70
N GLN A 43 11.28 7.13 -39.49
CA GLN A 43 12.04 6.74 -38.30
C GLN A 43 11.83 5.27 -37.94
N LEU A 44 10.60 4.75 -38.09
CA LEU A 44 10.32 3.32 -37.93
C LEU A 44 11.08 2.45 -38.93
N ARG A 45 11.22 2.94 -40.17
CA ARG A 45 12.04 2.28 -41.17
C ARG A 45 13.54 2.33 -40.79
N GLN A 46 14.02 3.46 -40.26
CA GLN A 46 15.41 3.61 -39.81
C GLN A 46 15.73 2.82 -38.54
N SER A 47 14.77 2.64 -37.64
CA SER A 47 15.00 1.79 -36.46
C SER A 47 15.25 0.35 -36.87
N ILE A 48 14.46 -0.17 -37.83
CA ILE A 48 14.67 -1.49 -38.38
C ILE A 48 16.01 -1.52 -39.13
N ILE A 49 16.19 -0.58 -40.09
CA ILE A 49 17.46 0.00 -40.59
C ILE A 49 18.78 -0.29 -39.87
N GLU A 50 18.90 0.32 -38.70
CA GLU A 50 20.18 0.52 -38.06
C GLU A 50 20.47 -0.60 -37.07
N THR A 51 19.46 -1.39 -36.72
CA THR A 51 19.58 -2.41 -35.69
C THR A 51 19.67 -3.83 -36.23
N ALA A 52 19.43 -4.11 -37.52
CA ALA A 52 19.50 -5.50 -37.98
C ALA A 52 20.90 -6.09 -37.88
N ASP A 53 20.93 -7.36 -37.51
CA ASP A 53 22.15 -8.14 -37.37
C ASP A 53 22.68 -8.55 -38.75
N ASN A 54 24.01 -8.68 -38.88
CA ASN A 54 24.62 -9.20 -40.09
C ASN A 54 24.17 -10.65 -40.37
N ALA A 55 23.75 -10.91 -41.62
CA ALA A 55 23.46 -12.25 -42.10
C ALA A 55 24.64 -12.77 -42.92
N ASP A 56 25.29 -13.84 -42.47
CA ASP A 56 26.49 -14.37 -43.14
C ASP A 56 26.22 -14.94 -44.55
N THR A 57 24.98 -15.31 -44.91
CA THR A 57 24.59 -15.81 -46.24
C THR A 57 23.08 -15.70 -46.53
N PRO A 58 22.60 -15.58 -47.80
CA PRO A 58 23.30 -15.21 -49.04
C PRO A 58 22.78 -13.91 -49.71
N ASP A 59 23.68 -13.23 -50.41
CA ASP A 59 23.53 -12.06 -51.30
C ASP A 59 23.26 -10.70 -50.62
N ASN A 60 24.31 -9.90 -50.61
CA ASN A 60 24.47 -8.58 -49.99
C ASN A 60 24.36 -7.42 -50.98
N THR A 61 23.83 -7.66 -52.19
CA THR A 61 23.74 -6.64 -53.26
C THR A 61 22.72 -5.52 -52.96
N TYR A 62 21.75 -5.73 -52.06
CA TYR A 62 20.66 -4.76 -51.81
C TYR A 62 20.56 -4.20 -50.37
N GLY A 63 21.41 -4.67 -49.43
CA GLY A 63 21.39 -4.32 -48.00
C GLY A 63 20.10 -4.74 -47.27
N TRP A 64 20.08 -5.25 -46.03
CA TRP A 64 21.07 -5.58 -45.00
C TRP A 64 20.28 -6.45 -43.97
N GLY A 65 20.92 -7.48 -43.41
CA GLY A 65 20.63 -8.13 -42.11
C GLY A 65 19.32 -8.90 -41.81
N ILE A 66 19.33 -9.62 -40.67
CA ILE A 66 18.15 -10.20 -40.00
C ILE A 66 17.57 -9.11 -39.07
N PRO A 67 16.32 -8.66 -39.24
CA PRO A 67 15.74 -7.63 -38.38
C PRO A 67 15.84 -8.00 -36.90
N ASN A 68 16.51 -7.16 -36.11
CA ASN A 68 16.61 -7.29 -34.67
C ASN A 68 15.57 -6.35 -34.04
N ILE A 69 14.39 -6.91 -33.76
CA ILE A 69 13.25 -6.13 -33.27
C ILE A 69 13.46 -5.69 -31.82
N LEU A 70 14.22 -6.45 -31.03
CA LEU A 70 14.55 -6.08 -29.66
C LEU A 70 15.42 -4.82 -29.62
N ASP A 71 16.42 -4.73 -30.48
CA ASP A 71 17.25 -3.52 -30.59
C ASP A 71 16.46 -2.38 -31.24
N ALA A 72 15.61 -2.67 -32.25
CA ALA A 72 14.74 -1.66 -32.85
C ALA A 72 13.74 -1.05 -31.84
N PHE A 73 13.33 -1.81 -30.82
CA PHE A 73 12.45 -1.34 -29.75
C PHE A 73 13.15 -0.28 -28.87
N ASN A 74 14.46 -0.41 -28.70
CA ASN A 74 15.29 0.52 -27.94
C ASN A 74 15.88 1.65 -28.79
N TRP A 75 15.59 1.66 -30.10
CA TRP A 75 16.10 2.68 -31.02
C TRP A 75 15.52 4.08 -30.75
N GLY A 76 16.36 5.09 -30.92
CA GLY A 76 16.02 6.50 -30.84
C GLY A 76 16.25 7.08 -29.44
N ALA A 77 15.37 7.99 -29.00
CA ALA A 77 15.43 8.57 -27.66
C ALA A 77 15.24 7.47 -26.60
N ASN A 78 16.13 7.43 -25.61
CA ASN A 78 16.01 6.54 -24.48
C ASN A 78 16.74 7.12 -23.26
N PHE A 79 16.37 6.65 -22.07
CA PHE A 79 16.98 7.11 -20.85
C PHE A 79 16.87 6.10 -19.71
N THR A 80 17.70 6.30 -18.70
CA THR A 80 17.64 5.62 -17.41
C THR A 80 17.59 6.65 -16.28
N ALA A 81 17.23 6.19 -15.09
CA ALA A 81 17.40 6.92 -13.85
C ALA A 81 18.19 6.03 -12.88
N ASP A 82 18.89 6.63 -11.93
CA ASP A 82 19.57 5.91 -10.85
C ASP A 82 18.57 5.21 -9.90
N THR A 83 17.42 5.85 -9.68
CA THR A 83 16.27 5.28 -8.98
C THR A 83 14.96 5.61 -9.69
N THR A 84 14.00 4.70 -9.59
CA THR A 84 12.62 4.87 -10.09
C THR A 84 11.59 4.87 -8.96
N ILE A 85 12.04 4.69 -7.71
CA ILE A 85 11.17 4.66 -6.55
C ILE A 85 11.89 5.19 -5.31
N GLY A 86 11.17 5.92 -4.47
CA GLY A 86 11.69 6.39 -3.19
C GLY A 86 10.66 7.17 -2.39
N TRP A 87 11.07 7.65 -1.22
CA TRP A 87 10.24 8.45 -0.32
C TRP A 87 10.36 9.94 -0.63
N GLU A 88 9.30 10.71 -0.39
CA GLU A 88 9.40 12.17 -0.48
C GLU A 88 10.33 12.73 0.63
N THR A 89 11.23 13.69 0.36
CA THR A 89 11.66 14.25 -0.95
C THR A 89 12.69 13.33 -1.63
N LEU A 90 12.54 13.07 -2.93
CA LEU A 90 13.45 12.21 -3.71
C LEU A 90 14.22 13.00 -4.76
N GLU A 91 15.55 12.93 -4.74
CA GLU A 91 16.42 13.38 -5.82
C GLU A 91 16.71 12.21 -6.76
N VAL A 92 16.60 12.45 -8.08
CA VAL A 92 16.78 11.46 -9.14
C VAL A 92 17.76 11.99 -10.19
N ASP A 93 18.77 11.18 -10.49
CA ASP A 93 19.74 11.45 -11.55
C ASP A 93 19.33 10.74 -12.84
N PHE A 94 18.94 11.53 -13.85
CA PHE A 94 18.58 11.02 -15.16
C PHE A 94 19.81 10.96 -16.07
N GLN A 95 19.90 9.88 -16.84
CA GLN A 95 20.96 9.64 -17.79
C GLN A 95 20.37 9.37 -19.18
N ASP A 96 20.78 10.17 -20.16
CA ASP A 96 20.52 9.92 -21.57
C ASP A 96 21.20 8.62 -22.01
N SER A 97 20.42 7.75 -22.65
CA SER A 97 20.86 6.49 -23.23
C SER A 97 20.35 6.33 -24.66
N SER A 98 20.09 7.44 -25.35
CA SER A 98 19.65 7.46 -26.73
C SER A 98 20.61 6.69 -27.64
N SER A 99 20.07 5.87 -28.54
CA SER A 99 20.86 5.00 -29.42
C SER A 99 21.39 5.71 -30.67
N VAL A 100 20.99 6.96 -30.88
CA VAL A 100 21.34 7.79 -32.04
C VAL A 100 22.09 9.05 -31.59
N ALA A 101 22.81 9.68 -32.51
CA ALA A 101 23.47 10.94 -32.22
C ALA A 101 22.43 12.06 -32.01
N VAL A 102 22.40 12.61 -30.79
CA VAL A 102 21.49 13.67 -30.36
C VAL A 102 22.23 15.01 -30.25
N SER A 103 21.55 16.10 -30.60
CA SER A 103 22.08 17.47 -30.57
C SER A 103 21.46 18.35 -29.49
N SER A 104 20.26 18.01 -29.00
CA SER A 104 19.61 18.69 -27.86
C SER A 104 18.63 17.77 -27.15
N TRP A 105 18.37 18.05 -25.87
CA TRP A 105 17.47 17.31 -24.99
C TRP A 105 16.40 18.25 -24.45
N LYS A 106 15.19 17.71 -24.27
CA LYS A 106 14.11 18.34 -23.51
C LYS A 106 13.45 17.28 -22.65
N TRP A 107 13.59 17.43 -21.34
CA TRP A 107 13.00 16.59 -20.33
C TRP A 107 11.72 17.22 -19.80
N TYR A 108 10.70 16.38 -19.59
CA TYR A 108 9.54 16.70 -18.77
C TYR A 108 9.43 15.62 -17.70
N PHE A 109 9.44 16.04 -16.43
CA PHE A 109 9.53 15.12 -15.29
C PHE A 109 8.17 14.62 -14.80
N GLY A 110 7.07 15.15 -15.35
CA GLY A 110 5.69 14.76 -15.01
C GLY A 110 5.06 15.56 -13.88
N ASP A 111 5.82 16.41 -13.18
CA ASP A 111 5.38 17.25 -12.06
C ASP A 111 5.18 18.73 -12.44
N GLY A 112 5.41 19.08 -13.71
CA GLY A 112 5.34 20.44 -14.24
C GLY A 112 6.71 21.05 -14.53
N ASP A 113 7.79 20.47 -14.02
CA ASP A 113 9.16 20.94 -14.27
C ASP A 113 9.77 20.28 -15.52
N SER A 114 10.83 20.92 -16.04
CA SER A 114 11.51 20.50 -17.25
C SER A 114 13.00 20.88 -17.24
N SER A 115 13.79 20.21 -18.07
CA SER A 115 15.22 20.52 -18.23
C SER A 115 15.66 20.38 -19.69
N ASP A 116 16.69 21.14 -20.09
CA ASP A 116 17.33 21.04 -21.40
C ASP A 116 18.75 20.44 -21.31
N VAL A 117 19.17 20.00 -20.12
CA VAL A 117 20.47 19.37 -19.86
C VAL A 117 20.41 17.91 -20.29
N GLN A 118 21.51 17.38 -20.84
CA GLN A 118 21.59 15.98 -21.29
C GLN A 118 21.29 14.98 -20.15
N ASN A 119 21.97 15.13 -19.02
CA ASN A 119 21.82 14.28 -17.83
C ASN A 119 21.45 15.17 -16.63
N PRO A 120 20.16 15.49 -16.45
CA PRO A 120 19.73 16.36 -15.36
C PRO A 120 19.56 15.59 -14.05
N THR A 121 19.82 16.28 -12.94
CA THR A 121 19.33 15.90 -11.61
C THR A 121 18.02 16.63 -11.34
N HIS A 122 17.00 15.92 -10.87
CA HIS A 122 15.68 16.49 -10.56
C HIS A 122 15.19 16.04 -9.18
N THR A 123 14.46 16.91 -8.48
CA THR A 123 13.99 16.66 -7.12
C THR A 123 12.47 16.66 -7.07
N TYR A 124 11.88 15.51 -6.77
CA TYR A 124 10.44 15.36 -6.54
C TYR A 124 10.09 15.63 -5.08
N ASN A 125 9.28 16.66 -4.85
CA ASN A 125 8.90 17.15 -3.51
C ASN A 125 7.56 16.62 -3.01
N SER A 126 6.86 15.80 -3.79
CA SER A 126 5.54 15.30 -3.44
C SER A 126 5.39 13.85 -3.87
N ALA A 127 4.66 13.08 -3.07
CA ALA A 127 4.27 11.73 -3.44
C ALA A 127 3.38 11.68 -4.69
N GLY A 128 3.51 10.61 -5.46
CA GLY A 128 2.79 10.43 -6.72
C GLY A 128 3.50 9.49 -7.69
N SER A 129 2.84 9.20 -8.81
CA SER A 129 3.44 8.51 -9.95
C SER A 129 3.63 9.52 -11.08
N TYR A 130 4.83 9.55 -11.66
CA TYR A 130 5.24 10.57 -12.62
C TYR A 130 5.65 9.97 -13.96
N ASP A 131 5.00 10.46 -15.01
CA ASP A 131 5.33 10.16 -16.40
C ASP A 131 6.53 11.00 -16.84
N VAL A 132 7.63 10.33 -17.21
CA VAL A 132 8.84 11.03 -17.67
C VAL A 132 8.93 10.98 -19.18
N THR A 133 9.08 12.15 -19.79
CA THR A 133 9.25 12.29 -21.25
C THR A 133 10.60 12.90 -21.57
N LEU A 134 11.35 12.24 -22.45
CA LEU A 134 12.54 12.79 -23.10
C LEU A 134 12.22 13.05 -24.58
N ILE A 135 12.45 14.28 -25.03
CA ILE A 135 12.42 14.67 -26.44
C ILE A 135 13.85 15.03 -26.86
N THR A 136 14.31 14.48 -27.96
CA THR A 136 15.64 14.74 -28.51
C THR A 136 15.59 15.18 -29.96
N GLU A 137 16.56 16.01 -30.37
CA GLU A 137 16.75 16.39 -31.77
C GLU A 137 17.94 15.65 -32.37
N SER A 138 17.71 14.91 -33.45
CA SER A 138 18.71 14.09 -34.12
C SER A 138 18.74 14.37 -35.64
N THR A 139 19.67 13.72 -36.36
CA THR A 139 19.70 13.76 -37.83
C THR A 139 18.47 13.16 -38.47
N GLU A 140 17.80 12.24 -37.77
CA GLU A 140 16.57 11.56 -38.22
C GLU A 140 15.30 12.33 -37.78
N GLY A 141 15.48 13.55 -37.26
CA GLY A 141 14.43 14.43 -36.76
C GLY A 141 14.20 14.31 -35.25
N THR A 142 13.09 14.88 -34.78
CA THR A 142 12.66 14.84 -33.38
C THR A 142 12.27 13.42 -32.99
N LEU A 143 12.83 12.93 -31.89
CA LEU A 143 12.54 11.63 -31.30
C LEU A 143 12.00 11.84 -29.88
N MET A 144 11.00 11.05 -29.51
CA MET A 144 10.37 11.12 -28.19
C MET A 144 10.37 9.75 -27.53
N ARG A 145 10.61 9.74 -26.23
CA ARG A 145 10.44 8.59 -25.34
C ARG A 145 9.61 9.02 -24.14
N LEU A 146 8.43 8.45 -24.01
CA LEU A 146 7.59 8.52 -22.82
C LEU A 146 7.76 7.20 -22.04
N LYS A 147 7.95 7.31 -20.72
CA LYS A 147 7.80 6.19 -19.79
C LYS A 147 6.72 6.57 -18.78
N GLU A 148 5.57 5.92 -18.88
CA GLU A 148 4.44 6.13 -17.98
C GLU A 148 4.75 5.55 -16.59
N GLY A 149 4.38 6.28 -15.53
CA GLY A 149 4.60 5.90 -14.14
C GLY A 149 6.07 5.57 -13.81
N PHE A 150 7.01 6.21 -14.50
CA PHE A 150 8.42 5.84 -14.45
C PHE A 150 9.07 6.13 -13.11
N ILE A 151 8.69 7.25 -12.47
CA ILE A 151 9.14 7.59 -11.11
C ILE A 151 7.96 7.50 -10.16
N THR A 152 8.11 6.73 -9.09
CA THR A 152 7.12 6.57 -8.03
C THR A 152 7.65 7.16 -6.72
N ILE A 153 6.99 8.20 -6.21
CA ILE A 153 7.31 8.81 -4.92
C ILE A 153 6.28 8.37 -3.89
N LEU A 154 6.76 7.80 -2.79
CA LEU A 154 5.98 7.20 -1.72
C LEU A 154 5.84 8.17 -0.54
N ALA A 155 4.66 8.18 0.07
CA ALA A 155 4.39 8.80 1.38
C ALA A 155 3.37 7.98 2.17
N ASP A 156 3.34 6.68 1.89
CA ASP A 156 2.31 5.76 2.34
C ASP A 156 2.53 5.43 3.81
N THR A 157 1.46 5.46 4.58
CA THR A 157 1.51 5.26 6.02
C THR A 157 0.49 4.22 6.46
N LEU A 158 0.87 3.43 7.46
CA LEU A 158 -0.01 2.56 8.20
C LEU A 158 -0.04 3.04 9.65
N SER A 159 -1.21 3.12 10.26
CA SER A 159 -1.34 3.41 11.69
C SER A 159 -2.35 2.50 12.36
N PHE A 160 -2.01 2.05 13.55
CA PHE A 160 -2.91 1.32 14.44
C PHE A 160 -3.53 2.31 15.43
N ALA A 161 -4.85 2.42 15.41
CA ALA A 161 -5.60 3.29 16.32
C ALA A 161 -6.53 2.45 17.19
N ALA A 162 -6.24 2.40 18.49
CA ALA A 162 -7.02 1.62 19.45
C ALA A 162 -8.08 2.47 20.14
N THR A 163 -9.20 1.85 20.50
CA THR A 163 -10.03 2.30 21.62
C THR A 163 -9.41 1.82 22.94
N SER A 164 -9.66 2.53 24.04
CA SER A 164 -9.47 1.93 25.36
C SER A 164 -10.46 0.79 25.55
N ALA A 165 -10.08 -0.21 26.34
CA ALA A 165 -10.97 -1.27 26.78
C ALA A 165 -11.21 -1.18 28.29
N VAL A 166 -12.36 -1.67 28.69
CA VAL A 166 -12.74 -1.86 30.09
C VAL A 166 -12.81 -3.36 30.36
N VAL A 167 -12.76 -3.77 31.63
CA VAL A 167 -12.75 -5.19 32.02
C VAL A 167 -13.96 -5.94 31.46
N GLY A 168 -13.70 -7.03 30.73
CA GLY A 168 -14.73 -7.84 30.08
C GLY A 168 -15.36 -7.23 28.83
N ASP A 169 -14.84 -6.10 28.33
CA ASP A 169 -15.25 -5.48 27.07
C ASP A 169 -14.22 -5.76 25.96
N THR A 170 -14.55 -5.37 24.73
CA THR A 170 -13.71 -5.54 23.56
C THR A 170 -13.10 -4.21 23.13
N ALA A 171 -11.77 -4.10 23.19
CA ALA A 171 -11.05 -3.04 22.50
C ALA A 171 -11.06 -3.30 20.99
N VAL A 172 -11.27 -2.24 20.23
CA VAL A 172 -11.17 -2.28 18.77
C VAL A 172 -9.91 -1.54 18.36
N MET A 173 -9.07 -2.21 17.59
CA MET A 173 -7.91 -1.64 16.93
C MET A 173 -8.21 -1.45 15.45
N SER A 174 -8.41 -0.21 15.02
CA SER A 174 -8.55 0.15 13.61
C SER A 174 -7.18 0.23 12.96
N VAL A 175 -7.01 -0.51 11.86
CA VAL A 175 -5.83 -0.43 10.99
C VAL A 175 -6.14 0.54 9.86
N ASN A 176 -5.49 1.69 9.88
CA ASN A 176 -5.69 2.75 8.89
C ASN A 176 -4.50 2.79 7.93
N LEU A 177 -4.79 2.83 6.63
CA LEU A 177 -3.81 2.93 5.57
C LEU A 177 -4.03 4.25 4.82
N THR A 178 -2.94 4.97 4.56
CA THR A 178 -2.85 6.00 3.53
C THR A 178 -1.97 5.47 2.41
N ASN A 179 -2.51 5.38 1.20
CA ASN A 179 -1.77 4.91 0.03
C ASN A 179 -1.80 5.92 -1.11
N THR A 180 -0.66 6.06 -1.80
CA THR A 180 -0.48 6.96 -2.94
C THR A 180 -0.60 6.24 -4.28
N GLN A 181 -0.42 4.91 -4.28
CA GLN A 181 -0.54 4.05 -5.45
C GLN A 181 -1.79 3.16 -5.35
N GLU A 182 -2.34 2.76 -6.49
CA GLU A 182 -3.34 1.69 -6.53
C GLU A 182 -2.73 0.38 -6.03
N LEU A 183 -3.47 -0.39 -5.23
CA LEU A 183 -3.00 -1.64 -4.63
C LEU A 183 -3.84 -2.83 -5.04
N GLU A 184 -3.18 -3.88 -5.51
CA GLU A 184 -3.79 -5.16 -5.87
C GLU A 184 -3.63 -6.19 -4.75
N ASN A 185 -2.55 -6.08 -3.96
CA ASN A 185 -2.26 -6.96 -2.84
C ASN A 185 -1.72 -6.18 -1.64
N ILE A 186 -2.14 -6.58 -0.44
CA ILE A 186 -1.70 -6.01 0.84
C ILE A 186 -1.38 -7.16 1.78
N ILE A 187 -0.13 -7.27 2.21
CA ILE A 187 0.31 -8.22 3.23
C ILE A 187 0.61 -7.44 4.51
N ILE A 188 -0.05 -7.82 5.59
CA ILE A 188 0.01 -7.15 6.90
C ILE A 188 0.44 -8.18 7.96
N PRO A 189 1.73 -8.26 8.28
CA PRO A 189 2.21 -8.98 9.45
C PRO A 189 1.99 -8.12 10.70
N ILE A 190 1.08 -8.53 11.56
CA ILE A 190 0.71 -7.85 12.81
C ILE A 190 1.28 -8.64 13.98
N ASN A 191 2.04 -7.97 14.83
CA ASN A 191 2.50 -8.49 16.11
C ASN A 191 1.79 -7.72 17.23
N TYR A 192 1.04 -8.45 18.05
CA TYR A 192 0.36 -7.93 19.25
C TYR A 192 0.91 -8.55 20.53
N GLY A 193 1.89 -9.47 20.42
CA GLY A 193 2.46 -10.19 21.54
C GLY A 193 1.47 -11.05 22.32
N VAL A 194 1.97 -11.78 23.31
CA VAL A 194 1.12 -12.45 24.29
C VAL A 194 0.97 -11.55 25.50
N HIS A 195 -0.26 -11.14 25.79
CA HIS A 195 -0.59 -10.34 26.95
C HIS A 195 -1.58 -11.08 27.86
N PRO A 196 -1.40 -11.09 29.19
CA PRO A 196 -2.36 -11.72 30.10
C PRO A 196 -3.74 -11.04 30.09
N ASP A 197 -3.77 -9.75 29.78
CA ASP A 197 -4.97 -8.92 29.89
C ASP A 197 -5.75 -8.78 28.58
N PHE A 198 -5.17 -9.18 27.44
CA PHE A 198 -5.81 -9.02 26.13
C PHE A 198 -5.69 -10.29 25.31
N ARG A 199 -6.78 -10.65 24.64
CA ARG A 199 -6.81 -11.75 23.69
C ARG A 199 -7.46 -11.30 22.39
N LEU A 200 -6.76 -11.49 21.27
CA LEU A 200 -7.35 -11.31 19.94
C LEU A 200 -8.49 -12.33 19.76
N VAL A 201 -9.71 -11.84 19.50
CA VAL A 201 -10.89 -12.68 19.28
C VAL A 201 -11.34 -12.72 17.83
N LYS A 202 -11.17 -11.62 17.10
CA LYS A 202 -11.63 -11.52 15.70
C LYS A 202 -10.85 -10.47 14.92
N PHE A 203 -10.82 -10.68 13.62
CA PHE A 203 -10.42 -9.72 12.60
C PHE A 203 -11.58 -9.45 11.62
N GLU A 204 -11.77 -8.20 11.20
CA GLU A 204 -12.73 -7.79 10.19
C GLU A 204 -12.11 -6.84 9.15
N LEU A 205 -12.69 -6.81 7.94
CA LEU A 205 -12.32 -5.82 6.92
C LEU A 205 -12.84 -4.43 7.28
N GLY A 206 -12.01 -3.44 7.02
CA GLY A 206 -12.38 -2.03 7.13
C GLY A 206 -13.23 -1.57 5.95
N SER A 207 -13.80 -0.38 6.09
CA SER A 207 -14.66 0.22 5.07
C SER A 207 -14.01 0.34 3.68
N ARG A 208 -12.70 0.60 3.61
CA ARG A 208 -11.97 0.77 2.33
C ARG A 208 -11.77 -0.54 1.57
N THR A 209 -11.76 -1.66 2.28
CA THR A 209 -11.53 -3.00 1.73
C THR A 209 -12.84 -3.78 1.58
N SER A 210 -13.99 -3.11 1.71
CA SER A 210 -15.31 -3.71 1.50
C SER A 210 -15.53 -4.31 0.11
N THR A 211 -14.71 -3.94 -0.88
CA THR A 211 -14.68 -4.51 -2.23
C THR A 211 -13.68 -5.65 -2.41
N PHE A 212 -12.88 -5.97 -1.38
CA PHE A 212 -11.96 -7.12 -1.41
C PHE A 212 -12.76 -8.38 -1.08
N ASP A 213 -12.72 -9.35 -1.98
CA ASP A 213 -13.52 -10.56 -1.88
C ASP A 213 -12.85 -11.65 -1.00
N SER A 214 -11.55 -11.50 -0.65
CA SER A 214 -10.82 -12.46 0.19
C SER A 214 -9.96 -11.78 1.26
N ILE A 215 -10.08 -12.29 2.50
CA ILE A 215 -9.06 -12.19 3.55
C ILE A 215 -8.45 -13.58 3.65
N ASP A 216 -7.18 -13.70 3.31
CA ASP A 216 -6.43 -14.92 3.56
C ASP A 216 -5.58 -14.72 4.81
N GLU A 217 -5.89 -15.48 5.87
CA GLU A 217 -4.99 -15.62 7.00
C GLU A 217 -3.84 -16.54 6.59
N LEU A 218 -2.68 -15.94 6.29
CA LEU A 218 -1.50 -16.69 5.86
C LEU A 218 -0.79 -17.38 7.02
N PHE A 219 -0.91 -16.80 8.22
CA PHE A 219 -0.28 -17.31 9.44
C PHE A 219 -1.00 -16.74 10.67
N HIS A 220 -1.18 -17.56 11.70
CA HIS A 220 -1.61 -17.11 13.03
C HIS A 220 -0.99 -17.99 14.11
N ASP A 221 -0.19 -17.38 14.98
CA ASP A 221 0.35 -18.03 16.18
C ASP A 221 -0.13 -17.27 17.43
N THR A 222 -1.01 -17.93 18.18
CA THR A 222 -1.56 -17.40 19.43
C THR A 222 -0.60 -17.52 20.62
N LEU A 223 0.47 -18.29 20.49
CA LEU A 223 1.50 -18.46 21.52
C LEU A 223 2.58 -17.39 21.46
N THR A 224 2.74 -16.73 20.32
CA THR A 224 3.64 -15.57 20.14
C THR A 224 2.88 -14.26 20.00
N GLY A 225 1.61 -14.31 19.60
CA GLY A 225 0.79 -13.12 19.38
C GLY A 225 1.04 -12.51 18.00
N GLU A 226 1.14 -13.37 17.00
CA GLU A 226 1.52 -12.98 15.64
C GLU A 226 0.46 -13.43 14.65
N ILE A 227 0.08 -12.57 13.71
CA ILE A 227 -0.85 -12.90 12.63
C ILE A 227 -0.38 -12.24 11.33
N VAL A 228 -0.46 -12.96 10.21
CA VAL A 228 -0.18 -12.43 8.88
C VAL A 228 -1.44 -12.52 8.06
N ILE A 229 -1.90 -11.36 7.58
CA ILE A 229 -3.13 -11.23 6.83
C ILE A 229 -2.79 -10.74 5.43
N GLU A 230 -3.41 -11.36 4.44
CA GLU A 230 -3.31 -10.94 3.06
C GLU A 230 -4.68 -10.52 2.53
N LEU A 231 -4.72 -9.32 1.95
CA LEU A 231 -5.88 -8.76 1.28
C LEU A 231 -5.55 -8.71 -0.22
N LYS A 232 -6.26 -9.52 -1.02
CA LYS A 232 -6.11 -9.55 -2.48
C LYS A 232 -7.34 -9.02 -3.18
N ALA A 233 -7.14 -8.14 -4.16
CA ALA A 233 -8.16 -7.86 -5.14
C ALA A 233 -8.31 -9.10 -6.03
N ASP A 234 -9.50 -9.71 -6.07
CA ASP A 234 -9.78 -10.86 -6.93
C ASP A 234 -9.73 -10.45 -8.42
N ILE A 235 -8.65 -10.88 -9.07
CA ILE A 235 -8.38 -10.68 -10.50
C ILE A 235 -9.34 -11.45 -11.42
N LEU A 236 -10.07 -12.45 -10.91
CA LEU A 236 -11.06 -13.24 -11.66
C LEU A 236 -12.48 -12.68 -11.52
N SER A 237 -12.83 -12.03 -10.39
CA SER A 237 -14.15 -11.40 -10.18
C SER A 237 -14.26 -9.95 -10.65
N LYS A 238 -13.13 -9.29 -10.96
CA LYS A 238 -13.00 -7.83 -11.21
C LYS A 238 -13.16 -6.98 -9.94
N ALA A 239 -12.68 -7.46 -8.78
CA ALA A 239 -12.47 -6.54 -7.66
C ALA A 239 -11.48 -5.45 -8.12
N SER A 240 -11.89 -4.19 -8.02
CA SER A 240 -11.05 -3.08 -8.45
C SER A 240 -9.88 -2.92 -7.46
N PRO A 241 -8.66 -2.60 -7.93
CA PRO A 241 -7.54 -2.28 -7.05
C PRO A 241 -7.95 -1.22 -6.02
N LEU A 242 -7.40 -1.31 -4.80
CA LEU A 242 -7.62 -0.30 -3.78
C LEU A 242 -7.07 1.03 -4.30
N GLN A 243 -7.97 1.98 -4.53
CA GLN A 243 -7.62 3.29 -5.05
C GLN A 243 -6.77 4.09 -4.05
N PRO A 244 -5.93 5.05 -4.50
CA PRO A 244 -5.23 5.98 -3.63
C PRO A 244 -6.19 6.69 -2.67
N GLY A 245 -5.76 6.90 -1.43
CA GLY A 245 -6.58 7.53 -0.39
C GLY A 245 -6.18 7.11 1.02
N ALA A 246 -6.97 7.56 2.01
CA ALA A 246 -6.73 7.30 3.42
C ALA A 246 -7.97 6.73 4.11
N GLY A 247 -7.77 5.81 5.06
CA GLY A 247 -8.82 5.30 5.94
C GLY A 247 -8.64 3.84 6.34
N GLU A 248 -9.66 3.30 6.99
CA GLU A 248 -9.63 1.99 7.63
C GLU A 248 -9.68 0.83 6.62
N ILE A 249 -8.71 -0.07 6.72
CA ILE A 249 -8.61 -1.28 5.89
C ILE A 249 -8.90 -2.56 6.68
N ALA A 250 -8.83 -2.51 8.02
CA ALA A 250 -9.13 -3.64 8.89
C ALA A 250 -9.43 -3.21 10.34
N GLN A 251 -10.03 -4.12 11.11
CA GLN A 251 -10.26 -4.00 12.54
C GLN A 251 -9.82 -5.27 13.26
N LEU A 252 -9.05 -5.14 14.34
CA LEU A 252 -8.77 -6.22 15.29
C LEU A 252 -9.58 -6.01 16.56
N TYR A 253 -10.16 -7.08 17.07
CA TYR A 253 -10.97 -7.08 18.29
C TYR A 253 -10.22 -7.81 19.39
N PHE A 254 -9.89 -7.10 20.45
CA PHE A 254 -9.19 -7.63 21.62
C PHE A 254 -10.13 -7.66 22.82
N GLU A 255 -10.46 -8.85 23.30
CA GLU A 255 -11.23 -9.00 24.53
C GLU A 255 -10.31 -8.78 25.73
N ALA A 256 -10.69 -7.87 26.62
CA ALA A 256 -10.01 -7.68 27.89
C ALA A 256 -10.31 -8.84 28.84
N ALA A 257 -9.29 -9.33 29.56
CA ALA A 257 -9.45 -10.36 30.56
C ALA A 257 -10.45 -9.95 31.65
N LEU A 258 -10.98 -10.93 32.39
CA LEU A 258 -11.93 -10.69 33.48
C LEU A 258 -11.30 -10.06 34.73
N ASP A 259 -9.98 -10.14 34.87
CA ASP A 259 -9.21 -9.58 35.98
C ASP A 259 -7.87 -9.01 35.47
N PRO A 260 -7.89 -7.96 34.64
CA PRO A 260 -6.68 -7.43 34.03
C PRO A 260 -5.95 -6.48 34.97
N VAL A 261 -4.65 -6.31 34.75
CA VAL A 261 -3.88 -5.29 35.47
C VAL A 261 -4.30 -3.90 34.98
N LEU A 262 -4.70 -3.04 35.92
CA LEU A 262 -5.10 -1.68 35.60
C LEU A 262 -3.92 -0.87 35.08
N GLY A 263 -4.17 -0.11 34.01
CA GLY A 263 -3.13 0.55 33.26
C GLY A 263 -2.20 -0.41 32.51
N GLY A 264 -2.54 -1.70 32.45
CA GLY A 264 -1.95 -2.64 31.52
C GLY A 264 -2.18 -2.18 30.10
N SER A 265 -1.13 -2.28 29.29
CA SER A 265 -1.17 -1.88 27.89
C SER A 265 -0.47 -2.92 27.01
N MET A 266 -0.96 -3.00 25.77
CA MET A 266 -0.44 -3.91 24.77
C MET A 266 -0.18 -3.12 23.49
N GLU A 267 1.09 -3.06 23.11
CA GLU A 267 1.49 -2.49 21.83
C GLU A 267 1.16 -3.47 20.71
N VAL A 268 0.69 -2.92 19.59
CA VAL A 268 0.49 -3.62 18.33
C VAL A 268 1.31 -2.91 17.28
N ASP A 269 2.19 -3.67 16.63
CA ASP A 269 3.08 -3.18 15.60
C ASP A 269 3.13 -4.15 14.41
N THR A 270 4.06 -3.87 13.49
CA THR A 270 4.37 -4.75 12.36
C THR A 270 5.84 -5.09 12.35
N GLY A 271 6.17 -6.27 11.86
CA GLY A 271 7.55 -6.69 11.64
C GLY A 271 7.63 -7.82 10.62
N VAL A 272 8.76 -8.52 10.58
CA VAL A 272 8.90 -9.71 9.75
C VAL A 272 8.35 -10.91 10.52
N ILE A 273 7.24 -11.50 10.06
CA ILE A 273 6.58 -12.62 10.73
C ILE A 273 6.54 -13.81 9.78
N SER A 274 7.11 -14.95 10.20
CA SER A 274 7.12 -16.18 9.39
C SER A 274 7.67 -16.01 7.96
N GLY A 275 8.60 -15.05 7.78
CA GLY A 275 9.17 -14.71 6.47
C GLY A 275 8.32 -13.78 5.60
N TYR A 276 7.20 -13.28 6.11
CA TYR A 276 6.40 -12.24 5.47
C TYR A 276 6.77 -10.86 6.02
N ASP A 277 7.20 -9.99 5.13
CA ASP A 277 7.32 -8.54 5.38
C ASP A 277 5.99 -7.85 5.11
N PHE A 278 5.81 -6.66 5.69
CA PHE A 278 4.72 -5.79 5.28
C PHE A 278 4.93 -5.39 3.82
N ALA A 279 3.92 -5.62 2.97
CA ALA A 279 4.01 -5.29 1.56
C ALA A 279 2.70 -4.70 1.02
N LEU A 280 2.81 -3.53 0.40
CA LEU A 280 1.84 -2.95 -0.52
C LEU A 280 2.33 -3.24 -1.93
N SER A 281 1.48 -3.81 -2.78
CA SER A 281 1.89 -4.05 -4.15
C SER A 281 0.79 -3.97 -5.20
N ASN A 282 1.25 -3.71 -6.41
CA ASN A 282 0.53 -3.88 -7.66
C ASN A 282 1.48 -4.50 -8.70
N SER A 283 1.02 -4.60 -9.94
CA SER A 283 1.78 -5.17 -11.06
C SER A 283 3.12 -4.48 -11.37
N PHE A 284 3.35 -3.25 -10.88
CA PHE A 284 4.53 -2.44 -11.17
C PHE A 284 5.46 -2.23 -9.97
N VAL A 285 4.92 -2.30 -8.74
CA VAL A 285 5.66 -1.93 -7.54
C VAL A 285 5.32 -2.83 -6.34
N SER A 286 6.32 -3.07 -5.49
CA SER A 286 6.17 -3.69 -4.18
C SER A 286 7.04 -2.95 -3.16
N TYR A 287 6.46 -2.50 -2.05
CA TYR A 287 7.13 -1.69 -1.03
C TYR A 287 6.44 -1.80 0.33
N ALA A 288 7.11 -1.36 1.40
CA ALA A 288 6.53 -1.22 2.72
C ALA A 288 6.18 0.25 3.00
N PRO A 289 5.04 0.57 3.65
CA PRO A 289 4.71 1.90 4.11
C PRO A 289 5.49 2.25 5.38
N TYR A 290 5.43 3.51 5.80
CA TYR A 290 5.88 3.90 7.13
C TYR A 290 4.83 3.49 8.16
N VAL A 291 5.24 2.83 9.24
CA VAL A 291 4.31 2.28 10.23
C VAL A 291 4.36 3.05 11.53
N PHE A 292 3.19 3.43 12.03
CA PHE A 292 2.96 3.94 13.37
C PHE A 292 2.30 2.83 14.20
N SER A 293 3.01 2.34 15.23
CA SER A 293 2.44 1.37 16.18
C SER A 293 1.27 1.98 16.94
N GLY A 294 0.43 1.10 17.48
CA GLY A 294 -0.73 1.46 18.29
C GLY A 294 -0.67 0.76 19.63
N GLU A 295 -1.40 1.28 20.60
CA GLU A 295 -1.41 0.72 21.96
C GLU A 295 -2.86 0.55 22.43
N VAL A 296 -3.23 -0.67 22.81
CA VAL A 296 -4.47 -0.94 23.52
C VAL A 296 -4.22 -0.76 25.01
N MET A 297 -5.04 0.01 25.70
CA MET A 297 -4.93 0.22 27.14
C MET A 297 -6.20 -0.23 27.86
N ILE A 298 -6.03 -0.83 29.03
CA ILE A 298 -7.10 -0.97 30.01
C ILE A 298 -7.33 0.39 30.64
N ASP A 299 -8.54 0.93 30.46
CA ASP A 299 -8.91 2.21 31.04
C ASP A 299 -8.83 2.14 32.58
N MET A 300 -8.12 3.10 33.17
CA MET A 300 -7.89 3.18 34.61
C MET A 300 -9.08 3.81 35.36
N ASN A 301 -10.04 4.42 34.65
CA ASN A 301 -10.97 5.37 35.25
C ASN A 301 -12.43 4.90 35.20
N LEU A 302 -12.82 3.96 36.06
CA LEU A 302 -14.24 3.63 36.14
C LEU A 302 -14.82 3.75 37.54
N ARG A 303 -14.28 3.07 38.56
CA ARG A 303 -15.03 2.97 39.83
C ARG A 303 -15.26 4.33 40.45
N GLY A 304 -16.53 4.68 40.62
CA GLY A 304 -16.94 5.94 41.21
C GLY A 304 -17.16 7.11 40.24
N ASP A 305 -16.82 6.97 38.96
CA ASP A 305 -17.10 7.95 37.89
C ASP A 305 -18.33 7.50 37.09
N ALA A 306 -19.48 7.43 37.77
CA ALA A 306 -20.70 6.85 37.23
C ALA A 306 -21.28 7.64 36.03
N ASP A 307 -20.92 8.92 35.88
CA ASP A 307 -21.29 9.74 34.72
C ASP A 307 -20.22 9.82 33.62
N ASN A 308 -19.09 9.11 33.80
CA ASN A 308 -17.96 9.02 32.88
C ASN A 308 -17.37 10.40 32.52
N SER A 309 -17.34 11.32 33.48
CA SER A 309 -16.82 12.68 33.30
C SER A 309 -15.31 12.79 33.55
N GLY A 310 -14.66 11.70 33.95
CA GLY A 310 -13.26 11.62 34.36
C GLY A 310 -13.00 12.23 35.73
N ASN A 311 -14.03 12.52 36.52
CA ASN A 311 -13.90 13.22 37.81
C ASN A 311 -14.86 12.66 38.85
N TYR A 312 -14.34 12.09 39.95
CA TYR A 312 -15.16 11.68 41.08
C TYR A 312 -15.79 12.90 41.79
N ASN A 313 -17.11 13.06 41.68
CA ASN A 313 -17.82 14.19 42.25
C ASN A 313 -19.29 13.87 42.59
N ILE A 314 -20.06 14.89 42.96
CA ILE A 314 -21.46 14.71 43.38
C ILE A 314 -22.40 14.34 42.23
N LEU A 315 -22.00 14.60 40.98
CA LEU A 315 -22.74 14.20 39.79
C LEU A 315 -22.76 12.68 39.64
N ASP A 316 -21.68 11.98 39.99
CA ASP A 316 -21.65 10.50 40.02
C ASP A 316 -22.65 9.93 41.02
N ILE A 317 -22.67 10.48 42.23
CA ILE A 317 -23.68 10.15 43.24
C ILE A 317 -25.09 10.40 42.69
N SER A 318 -25.29 11.54 42.04
CA SER A 318 -26.59 11.92 41.48
C SER A 318 -27.00 10.98 40.35
N TYR A 319 -26.04 10.51 39.54
CA TYR A 319 -26.25 9.56 38.46
C TYR A 319 -26.70 8.21 39.02
N ILE A 320 -25.95 7.63 39.98
CA ILE A 320 -26.29 6.34 40.61
C ILE A 320 -27.66 6.41 41.28
N VAL A 321 -27.96 7.50 42.01
CA VAL A 321 -29.28 7.69 42.65
C VAL A 321 -30.40 7.79 41.61
N ASN A 322 -30.17 8.47 40.49
CA ASN A 322 -31.17 8.56 39.43
C ASN A 322 -31.42 7.21 38.77
N TYR A 323 -30.36 6.44 38.50
CA TYR A 323 -30.44 5.08 37.97
C TYR A 323 -31.24 4.16 38.93
N LEU A 324 -30.85 4.10 40.20
CA LEU A 324 -31.45 3.19 41.20
C LEU A 324 -32.91 3.53 41.53
N TYR A 325 -33.26 4.82 41.60
CA TYR A 325 -34.52 5.25 42.22
C TYR A 325 -35.42 6.13 41.36
N ARG A 326 -34.92 6.65 40.23
CA ARG A 326 -35.65 7.64 39.42
C ARG A 326 -35.80 7.26 37.96
N GLY A 327 -35.45 6.01 37.59
CA GLY A 327 -35.52 5.53 36.22
C GLY A 327 -34.58 6.28 35.28
N GLY A 328 -33.43 6.74 35.81
CA GLY A 328 -32.36 7.32 35.03
C GLY A 328 -31.71 6.29 34.09
N PRO A 329 -30.89 6.77 33.13
CA PRO A 329 -30.17 5.89 32.21
C PRO A 329 -29.27 4.91 32.97
N GLU A 330 -29.12 3.70 32.42
CA GLU A 330 -28.15 2.73 32.91
C GLU A 330 -26.73 3.32 32.80
N PRO A 331 -25.84 3.12 33.80
CA PRO A 331 -24.45 3.52 33.69
C PRO A 331 -23.82 2.86 32.47
N ILE A 332 -23.01 3.61 31.73
CA ILE A 332 -22.32 3.12 30.52
C ILE A 332 -21.43 1.91 30.88
N ASN A 333 -20.93 1.88 32.13
CA ASN A 333 -20.18 0.76 32.67
C ASN A 333 -20.69 0.39 34.08
N LEU A 334 -21.03 -0.88 34.30
CA LEU A 334 -21.52 -1.34 35.60
C LEU A 334 -20.48 -1.17 36.73
N ARG A 335 -19.18 -1.25 36.41
CA ARG A 335 -18.08 -0.98 37.37
C ARG A 335 -17.98 0.50 37.73
N ALA A 336 -18.43 1.40 36.84
CA ALA A 336 -18.36 2.83 37.13
C ALA A 336 -19.31 3.26 38.26
N ALA A 337 -20.45 2.59 38.33
CA ALA A 337 -21.42 2.77 39.40
C ALA A 337 -21.23 1.80 40.58
N ASP A 338 -20.35 0.81 40.49
CA ASP A 338 -19.95 -0.14 41.55
C ASP A 338 -18.69 0.37 42.27
N ALA A 339 -18.83 1.50 42.96
CA ALA A 339 -17.74 2.22 43.62
C ALA A 339 -17.10 1.43 44.77
N ASP A 340 -17.83 0.51 45.40
CA ASP A 340 -17.33 -0.33 46.49
C ASP A 340 -16.78 -1.69 46.04
N SER A 341 -16.82 -1.97 44.74
CA SER A 341 -16.38 -3.23 44.13
C SER A 341 -17.12 -4.47 44.65
N SER A 342 -18.38 -4.32 45.08
CA SER A 342 -19.22 -5.44 45.52
C SER A 342 -19.78 -6.26 44.35
N GLY A 343 -19.70 -5.75 43.12
CA GLY A 343 -20.25 -6.38 41.92
C GLY A 343 -21.75 -6.15 41.74
N ALA A 344 -22.34 -5.23 42.52
CA ALA A 344 -23.75 -4.89 42.42
C ALA A 344 -23.94 -3.38 42.59
N ILE A 345 -24.54 -2.71 41.61
CA ILE A 345 -24.87 -1.28 41.75
C ILE A 345 -26.02 -1.14 42.73
N ASN A 346 -25.75 -0.52 43.87
CA ASN A 346 -26.72 -0.34 44.93
C ASN A 346 -26.40 0.90 45.80
N ILE A 347 -27.14 1.05 46.90
CA ILE A 347 -27.00 2.22 47.78
C ILE A 347 -25.64 2.27 48.51
N LEU A 348 -24.93 1.15 48.61
CA LEU A 348 -23.61 1.08 49.20
C LEU A 348 -22.57 1.80 48.34
N ASP A 349 -22.70 1.81 47.02
CA ASP A 349 -21.84 2.58 46.12
C ASP A 349 -21.99 4.09 46.32
N VAL A 350 -23.24 4.54 46.44
CA VAL A 350 -23.56 5.93 46.79
C VAL A 350 -22.95 6.28 48.15
N THR A 351 -23.06 5.37 49.11
CA THR A 351 -22.51 5.55 50.46
C THR A 351 -20.98 5.61 50.43
N TYR A 352 -20.35 4.80 49.58
CA TYR A 352 -18.91 4.77 49.38
C TYR A 352 -18.41 6.09 48.81
N LEU A 353 -19.02 6.58 47.72
CA LEU A 353 -18.64 7.86 47.11
C LEU A 353 -18.83 9.04 48.05
N ILE A 354 -19.91 9.05 48.85
CA ILE A 354 -20.10 10.07 49.88
C ILE A 354 -18.98 10.01 50.93
N ASN A 355 -18.58 8.82 51.36
CA ASN A 355 -17.51 8.66 52.33
C ASN A 355 -16.16 9.13 51.76
N TYR A 356 -15.86 8.79 50.50
CA TYR A 356 -14.66 9.25 49.81
C TYR A 356 -14.63 10.78 49.69
N LEU A 357 -15.65 11.38 49.04
CA LEU A 357 -15.68 12.81 48.70
C LEU A 357 -15.77 13.72 49.92
N TYR A 358 -16.47 13.31 50.98
CA TYR A 358 -16.83 14.20 52.08
C TYR A 358 -16.37 13.75 53.46
N ARG A 359 -15.87 12.52 53.61
CA ARG A 359 -15.50 11.97 54.93
C ARG A 359 -14.09 11.40 54.99
N GLY A 360 -13.28 11.62 53.95
CA GLY A 360 -11.90 11.14 53.90
C GLY A 360 -11.79 9.61 53.85
N GLY A 361 -12.81 8.95 53.31
CA GLY A 361 -12.75 7.53 52.97
C GLY A 361 -11.70 7.24 51.90
N PRO A 362 -11.34 5.96 51.71
CA PRO A 362 -10.43 5.57 50.62
C PRO A 362 -11.02 5.95 49.25
N PRO A 363 -10.18 6.22 48.25
CA PRO A 363 -10.65 6.34 46.86
C PRO A 363 -11.36 5.05 46.43
N PRO A 364 -12.35 5.13 45.53
CA PRO A 364 -12.93 3.96 44.88
C PRO A 364 -11.83 3.00 44.47
N ALA A 365 -12.04 1.70 44.72
CA ALA A 365 -11.01 0.70 44.44
C ALA A 365 -10.55 0.83 42.99
N GLU A 366 -9.25 0.94 42.77
CA GLU A 366 -8.68 0.89 41.42
C GLU A 366 -9.13 -0.41 40.76
#